data_AF-A0A382Y1R2-F1
#
_entry.id   AF-A0A382Y1R2-F1
#
_cell.length_a   1.000
_cell.length_b   1.000
_cell.length_c   1.000
_cell.angle_alpha   90.00
_cell.angle_beta   90.00
_cell.angle_gamma   90.00
#
_symmetry.space_group_name_H-M   'P 1'
#
loop_
_entity.id
_entity.type
_entity.pdbx_description
1 polymer ?
#
loop_
_entity_poly.entity_id
_entity_poly.type
_entity_poly.pdbx_seq_one_letter_code
_entity_poly.pdbx_strand_id
1 'polypeptide(L)'
;MQRIFSMFVLCLVVVLTTAGCTSLSQSSANTVQVYILAGQSNMEGQGVVDMDHPKYYNGGKGILNRVMADPKNTALYKHLKDEKGNWTVRDDVFVRFRNKQGVMAGGLTIGFTGYGSAKERHHIGPELQIGHRLGDA
;
A
#
# COMPACT_ATOMS: atom_id res chain seq x y z
N MET A 1 -17.90 -58.48 -8.75
CA MET A 1 -17.19 -57.39 -9.46
C MET A 1 -18.16 -56.23 -9.75
N GLN A 2 -18.71 -55.57 -8.73
CA GLN A 2 -19.74 -54.53 -8.94
C GLN A 2 -19.64 -53.36 -7.95
N ARG A 3 -18.64 -53.38 -7.06
CA ARG A 3 -18.39 -52.32 -6.06
C ARG A 3 -17.16 -51.46 -6.38
N ILE A 4 -16.33 -51.85 -7.35
CA ILE A 4 -15.12 -51.10 -7.74
C ILE A 4 -15.43 -50.03 -8.79
N PHE A 5 -16.46 -50.22 -9.62
CA PHE A 5 -16.88 -49.25 -10.63
C PHE A 5 -17.49 -47.96 -10.05
N SER A 6 -18.02 -48.01 -8.82
CA SER A 6 -18.68 -46.86 -8.19
C SER A 6 -17.71 -45.81 -7.63
N MET A 7 -16.43 -46.16 -7.42
CA MET A 7 -15.43 -45.24 -6.86
C MET A 7 -14.70 -44.42 -7.94
N PHE A 8 -14.67 -44.90 -9.18
CA PHE A 8 -14.02 -44.20 -10.29
C PHE A 8 -14.89 -43.07 -10.87
N VAL A 9 -16.22 -43.23 -10.86
CA VAL A 9 -17.15 -42.19 -11.33
C VAL A 9 -17.17 -40.99 -10.37
N LEU A 10 -16.93 -41.21 -9.08
CA LEU A 10 -16.90 -40.14 -8.09
C LEU A 10 -15.60 -39.29 -8.15
N CYS A 11 -14.47 -39.87 -8.55
CA CYS A 11 -13.21 -39.11 -8.71
C CYS A 11 -13.21 -38.23 -9.98
N LEU A 12 -13.89 -38.63 -11.05
CA LEU A 12 -13.94 -37.84 -12.29
C LEU A 12 -14.80 -36.58 -12.15
N VAL A 13 -15.79 -36.58 -11.26
CA VAL A 13 -16.67 -35.42 -10.99
C VAL A 13 -15.98 -34.38 -10.10
N VAL A 14 -15.00 -34.78 -9.27
CA VAL A 14 -14.26 -33.85 -8.40
C VAL A 14 -13.14 -33.11 -9.15
N VAL A 15 -12.62 -33.67 -10.25
CA VAL A 15 -11.58 -33.00 -11.07
C VAL A 15 -12.19 -31.94 -12.01
N LEU A 16 -13.47 -32.03 -12.35
CA LEU A 16 -14.12 -31.07 -13.24
C LEU A 16 -14.69 -29.82 -12.55
N THR A 17 -14.76 -29.78 -11.21
CA THR A 17 -15.28 -28.62 -10.47
C THR A 17 -14.22 -27.63 -10.01
N THR A 18 -12.93 -27.95 -10.14
CA THR A 18 -11.83 -27.03 -9.76
C THR A 18 -11.31 -26.16 -10.91
N ALA A 19 -11.85 -26.30 -12.12
CA ALA A 19 -11.46 -25.47 -13.28
C ALA A 19 -12.22 -24.12 -13.35
N GLY A 20 -12.96 -23.75 -12.31
CA GLY A 20 -13.86 -22.58 -12.30
C GLY A 20 -13.30 -21.30 -11.67
N CYS A 21 -12.03 -21.23 -11.27
CA CYS A 21 -11.50 -20.05 -10.59
C CYS A 21 -10.07 -19.69 -11.01
N THR A 22 -9.86 -19.24 -12.24
CA THR A 22 -8.79 -18.27 -12.57
C THR A 22 -9.10 -17.56 -13.88
N SER A 23 -10.20 -16.82 -13.95
CA SER A 23 -10.23 -15.64 -14.81
C SER A 23 -10.07 -14.44 -13.89
N LEU A 24 -8.82 -14.11 -13.56
CA LEU A 24 -8.53 -12.72 -13.22
C LEU A 24 -8.97 -11.93 -14.43
N SER A 25 -10.02 -11.13 -14.25
CA SER A 25 -10.51 -10.24 -15.31
C SER A 25 -9.34 -9.37 -15.71
N GLN A 26 -8.77 -9.64 -16.88
CA GLN A 26 -7.69 -8.85 -17.43
C GLN A 26 -8.27 -7.44 -17.59
N SER A 27 -7.87 -6.53 -16.70
CA SER A 27 -8.33 -5.15 -16.71
C SER A 27 -8.19 -4.64 -18.13
N SER A 28 -9.31 -4.26 -18.74
CA SER A 28 -9.27 -3.73 -20.10
C SER A 28 -8.31 -2.53 -20.10
N ALA A 29 -7.47 -2.40 -21.12
CA ALA A 29 -6.42 -1.36 -21.18
C ALA A 29 -6.96 0.08 -21.06
N ASN A 30 -8.28 0.28 -21.04
CA ASN A 30 -8.97 1.56 -20.95
C ASN A 30 -9.69 1.79 -19.59
N THR A 31 -9.55 0.90 -18.60
CA THR A 31 -10.19 1.05 -17.29
C THR A 31 -9.20 1.48 -16.22
N VAL A 32 -9.52 2.54 -15.47
CA VAL A 32 -8.74 2.97 -14.30
C VAL A 32 -9.42 2.46 -13.02
N GLN A 33 -8.66 1.78 -12.17
CA GLN A 33 -9.12 1.38 -10.84
C GLN A 33 -8.98 2.57 -9.88
N VAL A 34 -10.11 2.99 -9.30
CA VAL A 34 -10.14 4.13 -8.37
C VAL A 34 -10.48 3.62 -6.97
N TYR A 35 -9.61 3.93 -6.02
CA TYR A 35 -9.79 3.59 -4.61
C TYR A 35 -9.98 4.87 -3.81
N ILE A 36 -11.05 4.92 -3.03
CA ILE A 36 -11.34 6.04 -2.13
C ILE A 36 -11.02 5.59 -0.72
N LEU A 37 -9.96 6.15 -0.16
CA LEU A 37 -9.62 5.96 1.24
C LEU A 37 -10.38 6.99 2.08
N ALA A 38 -11.50 6.57 2.67
CA ALA A 38 -12.34 7.40 3.52
C ALA A 38 -12.27 6.91 4.97
N GLY A 39 -12.13 7.83 5.91
CA GLY A 39 -12.09 7.52 7.34
C GLY A 39 -11.88 8.78 8.18
N GLN A 40 -11.85 8.61 9.51
CA GLN A 40 -11.57 9.69 10.47
C GLN A 40 -10.07 10.03 10.56
N SER A 41 -9.65 10.56 11.71
CA SER A 41 -8.32 11.13 11.98
C SER A 41 -7.11 10.32 11.48
N ASN A 42 -7.10 8.98 11.58
CA ASN A 42 -5.95 8.19 11.09
C ASN A 42 -5.81 8.22 9.56
N MET A 43 -6.94 8.39 8.84
CA MET A 43 -6.93 8.50 7.38
C MET A 43 -6.38 9.86 6.90
N GLU A 44 -6.29 10.86 7.79
CA GLU A 44 -5.64 12.13 7.48
C GLU A 44 -4.10 12.02 7.47
N GLY A 45 -3.54 10.87 7.84
CA GLY A 45 -2.10 10.65 7.84
C GLY A 45 -1.37 11.32 9.00
N GLN A 46 -1.66 10.84 10.20
CA GLN A 46 -1.05 11.29 11.46
C GLN A 46 0.34 10.68 11.73
N GLY A 47 0.76 9.68 10.95
CA GLY A 47 2.03 8.99 11.18
C GLY A 47 3.20 9.92 10.87
N VAL A 48 4.11 10.12 11.82
CA VAL A 48 5.29 10.98 11.63
C VAL A 48 6.40 10.18 10.94
N VAL A 49 7.11 10.83 10.01
CA VAL A 49 8.15 10.20 9.22
C VAL A 49 9.53 10.38 9.86
N ASP A 50 9.93 11.63 10.06
CA ASP A 50 11.32 12.02 10.32
C ASP A 50 11.50 13.10 11.39
N MET A 51 10.43 13.56 12.03
CA MET A 51 10.53 14.54 13.12
C MET A 51 10.78 13.85 14.46
N ASP A 52 11.84 14.25 15.16
CA ASP A 52 12.34 13.54 16.35
C ASP A 52 12.57 14.43 17.57
N HIS A 53 12.09 15.69 17.54
CA HIS A 53 12.29 16.64 18.64
C HIS A 53 11.92 16.01 20.01
N PRO A 54 12.82 16.04 21.02
CA PRO A 54 12.65 15.30 22.28
C PRO A 54 11.31 15.57 22.99
N LYS A 55 10.85 16.83 22.96
CA LYS A 55 9.60 17.26 23.60
C LYS A 55 8.34 17.11 22.74
N TYR A 56 8.45 17.29 21.42
CA TYR A 56 7.29 17.45 20.54
C TYR A 56 6.99 16.20 19.71
N TYR A 57 7.98 15.31 19.55
CA TYR A 57 7.88 14.08 18.77
C TYR A 57 8.45 12.86 19.50
N ASN A 58 8.37 12.86 20.83
CA ASN A 58 8.74 11.72 21.68
C ASN A 58 10.17 11.18 21.39
N GLY A 59 11.11 12.06 21.05
CA GLY A 59 12.48 11.65 20.69
C GLY A 59 12.53 10.72 19.47
N GLY A 60 11.59 10.84 18.54
CA GLY A 60 11.49 10.01 17.34
C GLY A 60 11.02 8.57 17.61
N LYS A 61 10.51 8.26 18.80
CA LYS A 61 9.94 6.93 19.06
C LYS A 61 8.62 6.76 18.30
N GLY A 62 8.58 5.74 17.43
CA GLY A 62 7.40 5.41 16.63
C GLY A 62 7.32 6.06 15.25
N ILE A 63 8.34 6.82 14.85
CA ILE A 63 8.38 7.43 13.51
C ILE A 63 8.86 6.42 12.45
N LEU A 64 8.48 6.64 11.19
CA LEU A 64 8.82 5.74 10.09
C LEU A 64 10.34 5.52 9.97
N ASN A 65 11.15 6.57 10.04
CA ASN A 65 12.62 6.45 9.97
C ASN A 65 13.17 5.46 11.02
N ARG A 66 12.64 5.49 12.24
CA ARG A 66 13.09 4.59 13.31
C ARG A 66 12.61 3.16 13.09
N VAL A 67 11.39 2.97 12.58
CA VAL A 67 10.88 1.64 12.21
C VAL A 67 11.75 1.02 11.11
N MET A 68 12.14 1.81 10.11
CA MET A 68 12.96 1.37 8.98
C MET A 68 14.41 1.06 9.37
N ALA A 69 14.95 1.78 10.36
CA ALA A 69 16.31 1.57 10.85
C ALA A 69 16.48 0.26 11.65
N ASP A 70 15.39 -0.36 12.12
CA ASP A 70 15.46 -1.67 12.76
C ASP A 70 15.88 -2.74 11.72
N PRO A 71 16.99 -3.48 11.92
CA PRO A 71 17.47 -4.48 10.98
C PRO A 71 16.42 -5.53 10.58
N LYS A 72 15.47 -5.85 11.48
CA LYS A 72 14.40 -6.82 11.19
C LYS A 72 13.42 -6.32 10.13
N ASN A 73 13.38 -5.00 9.91
CA ASN A 73 12.44 -4.32 9.04
C ASN A 73 13.09 -3.88 7.72
N THR A 74 14.41 -3.94 7.59
CA THR A 74 15.14 -3.40 6.43
C THR A 74 14.59 -3.91 5.10
N ALA A 75 14.34 -5.21 4.97
CA ALA A 75 13.79 -5.79 3.74
C ALA A 75 12.36 -5.31 3.44
N LEU A 76 11.52 -5.14 4.48
CA LEU A 76 10.11 -4.79 4.34
C LEU A 76 9.89 -3.35 3.85
N TYR A 77 10.83 -2.45 4.11
CA TYR A 77 10.69 -1.01 3.80
C TYR A 77 11.77 -0.49 2.86
N LYS A 78 12.63 -1.36 2.33
CA LYS A 78 13.72 -0.98 1.41
C LYS A 78 13.20 -0.15 0.23
N HIS A 79 12.01 -0.47 -0.27
CA HIS A 79 11.39 0.19 -1.42
C HIS A 79 11.00 1.65 -1.19
N LEU A 80 10.94 2.11 0.07
CA LEU A 80 10.54 3.50 0.39
C LEU A 80 11.68 4.51 0.19
N LYS A 81 12.93 4.04 0.11
CA LYS A 81 14.11 4.89 -0.06
C LYS A 81 14.94 4.44 -1.26
N ASP A 82 15.44 5.40 -2.03
CA ASP A 82 16.42 5.12 -3.08
C ASP A 82 17.81 4.86 -2.48
N GLU A 83 18.78 4.50 -3.33
CA GLU A 83 20.17 4.24 -2.92
C GLU A 83 20.87 5.47 -2.33
N LYS A 84 20.35 6.67 -2.59
CA LYS A 84 20.85 7.95 -2.05
C LYS A 84 20.15 8.34 -0.74
N GLY A 85 19.19 7.56 -0.27
CA GLY A 85 18.40 7.84 0.93
C GLY A 85 17.25 8.83 0.72
N ASN A 86 16.89 9.16 -0.51
CA ASN A 86 15.70 9.99 -0.81
C ASN A 86 14.44 9.13 -0.76
N TRP A 87 13.29 9.76 -0.44
CA TRP A 87 12.01 9.09 -0.57
C TRP A 87 11.71 8.78 -2.03
N THR A 88 11.35 7.53 -2.31
CA THR A 88 10.96 7.13 -3.65
C THR A 88 9.61 7.73 -4.02
N VAL A 89 9.39 7.88 -5.32
CA VAL A 89 8.10 8.26 -5.91
C VAL A 89 7.72 7.19 -6.91
N ARG A 90 6.52 6.63 -6.76
CA ARG A 90 5.90 5.75 -7.75
C ARG A 90 5.07 6.59 -8.73
N ASP A 91 5.44 6.57 -9.99
CA ASP A 91 4.74 7.27 -11.07
C ASP A 91 3.56 6.47 -11.65
N ASP A 92 3.56 5.15 -11.45
CA ASP A 92 2.50 4.21 -11.80
C ASP A 92 1.29 4.23 -10.84
N VAL A 93 1.40 4.93 -9.70
CA VAL A 93 0.31 5.13 -8.74
C VAL A 93 0.04 6.62 -8.56
N PHE A 94 -1.16 7.07 -8.93
CA PHE A 94 -1.55 8.47 -8.81
C PHE A 94 -2.37 8.71 -7.53
N VAL A 95 -1.92 9.66 -6.71
CA VAL A 95 -2.60 10.08 -5.48
C VAL A 95 -3.14 11.49 -5.65
N ARG A 96 -4.36 11.72 -5.15
CA ARG A 96 -4.96 13.06 -5.02
C ARG A 96 -5.53 13.23 -3.63
N PHE A 97 -5.06 14.25 -2.91
CA PHE A 97 -5.44 14.54 -1.53
C PHE A 97 -5.77 16.03 -1.35
N ARG A 98 -6.79 16.35 -0.57
CA ARG A 98 -7.15 17.75 -0.24
C ARG A 98 -6.90 17.99 1.25
N ASN A 99 -6.15 19.04 1.56
CA ASN A 99 -5.92 19.53 2.92
C ASN A 99 -6.15 21.05 3.02
N LYS A 100 -5.79 21.63 4.16
CA LYS A 100 -5.97 23.07 4.42
C LYS A 100 -5.11 23.95 3.51
N GLN A 101 -4.01 23.41 2.99
CA GLN A 101 -3.05 24.09 2.13
C GLN A 101 -3.46 24.02 0.65
N GLY A 102 -4.40 23.15 0.27
CA GLY A 102 -4.93 23.04 -1.08
C GLY A 102 -5.12 21.59 -1.52
N VAL A 103 -4.99 21.35 -2.83
CA VAL A 103 -5.02 20.01 -3.42
C VAL A 103 -3.60 19.59 -3.76
N MET A 104 -3.18 18.46 -3.21
CA MET A 104 -1.97 17.74 -3.58
C MET A 104 -2.32 16.66 -4.59
N ALA A 105 -1.51 16.52 -5.64
CA ALA A 105 -1.66 15.45 -6.60
C ALA A 105 -0.30 15.04 -7.18
N GLY A 106 -0.13 13.76 -7.49
CA GLY A 106 1.10 13.26 -8.11
C GLY A 106 1.34 11.78 -7.83
N GLY A 107 2.54 11.31 -8.18
CA GLY A 107 2.99 9.97 -7.89
C GLY A 107 3.01 9.66 -6.40
N LEU A 108 2.75 8.41 -6.04
CA LEU A 108 2.74 7.94 -4.66
C LEU A 108 4.11 8.12 -4.00
N THR A 109 4.10 8.83 -2.89
CA THR A 109 5.22 9.03 -1.97
C THR A 109 4.65 9.43 -0.62
N ILE A 110 5.49 9.73 0.37
CA ILE A 110 5.03 10.23 1.67
C ILE A 110 4.30 11.58 1.55
N GLY A 111 3.57 11.98 2.59
CA GLY A 111 3.14 13.37 2.74
C GLY A 111 1.80 13.75 2.11
N PHE A 112 1.06 12.82 1.49
CA PHE A 112 -0.35 13.06 1.11
C PHE A 112 -1.26 13.01 2.34
N THR A 113 -1.10 14.00 3.22
CA THR A 113 -1.67 14.04 4.56
C THR A 113 -2.25 15.42 4.88
N GLY A 114 -2.98 15.52 5.99
CA GLY A 114 -3.50 16.78 6.53
C GLY A 114 -2.42 17.81 6.89
N TYR A 115 -1.16 17.38 7.00
CA TYR A 115 -0.01 18.21 7.39
C TYR A 115 0.98 18.46 6.24
N GLY A 116 0.79 17.79 5.11
CA GLY A 116 1.73 17.84 3.99
C GLY A 116 1.53 19.06 3.09
N SER A 117 2.57 19.36 2.33
CA SER A 117 2.51 20.30 1.21
C SER A 117 3.41 19.83 0.07
N ALA A 118 3.39 20.55 -1.06
CA ALA A 118 4.31 20.28 -2.16
C ALA A 118 5.78 20.47 -1.76
N LYS A 119 6.06 21.30 -0.75
CA LYS A 119 7.41 21.68 -0.30
C LYS A 119 7.89 20.92 0.93
N GLU A 120 6.96 20.45 1.77
CA GLU A 120 7.27 19.85 3.07
C GLU A 120 6.40 18.61 3.30
N ARG A 121 7.05 17.46 3.52
CA ARG A 121 6.40 16.16 3.65
C ARG A 121 7.05 15.39 4.80
N HIS A 122 6.41 15.43 5.97
CA HIS A 122 6.92 14.83 7.21
C HIS A 122 5.95 13.83 7.86
N HIS A 123 4.86 13.53 7.17
CA HIS A 123 3.82 12.63 7.67
C HIS A 123 3.41 11.62 6.61
N ILE A 124 2.78 10.54 7.05
CA ILE A 124 2.24 9.45 6.24
C ILE A 124 0.87 9.05 6.77
N GLY A 125 0.01 8.59 5.88
CA GLY A 125 -1.15 7.79 6.23
C GLY A 125 -1.07 6.39 5.63
N PRO A 126 -2.20 5.67 5.66
CA PRO A 126 -2.26 4.31 5.12
C PRO A 126 -2.15 4.28 3.59
N GLU A 127 -2.32 5.41 2.90
CA GLU A 127 -2.18 5.53 1.45
C GLU A 127 -0.81 5.05 0.97
N LEU A 128 0.25 5.24 1.75
CA LEU A 128 1.60 4.87 1.35
C LEU A 128 1.69 3.38 1.04
N GLN A 129 1.37 2.51 2.01
CA GLN A 129 1.52 1.07 1.81
C GLN A 129 0.35 0.44 1.04
N ILE A 130 -0.87 1.01 1.13
CA ILE A 130 -1.97 0.59 0.27
C ILE A 130 -1.62 0.86 -1.19
N GLY A 131 -1.13 2.06 -1.50
CA GLY A 131 -0.72 2.44 -2.86
C GLY A 131 0.39 1.53 -3.39
N HIS A 132 1.37 1.16 -2.57
CA HIS A 132 2.39 0.20 -2.98
C HIS A 132 1.78 -1.14 -3.37
N ARG A 133 0.89 -1.70 -2.55
CA ARG A 133 0.23 -2.99 -2.84
C ARG A 133 -0.67 -2.93 -4.08
N LEU A 134 -1.39 -1.84 -4.27
CA LEU A 134 -2.29 -1.68 -5.42
C LEU A 134 -1.54 -1.46 -6.73
N GLY A 135 -0.39 -0.80 -6.70
CA GLY A 135 0.43 -0.62 -7.90
C GLY A 135 1.15 -1.90 -8.37
N ASP A 136 1.31 -2.90 -7.48
CA ASP A 136 1.93 -4.19 -7.81
C ASP A 136 0.89 -5.25 -8.25
N ALA A 137 -0.40 -4.89 -8.27
CA ALA A 137 -1.53 -5.80 -8.50
C ALA A 137 -1.91 -5.98 -9.98
#